data_AF-A0A1Z8NCG6-F1
#
_entry.id   AF-A0A1Z8NCG6-F1
#
_cell.length_a   1.000
_cell.length_b   1.000
_cell.length_c   1.000
_cell.angle_alpha   90.00
_cell.angle_beta   90.00
_cell.angle_gamma   90.00
#
_symmetry.space_group_name_H-M   'P 1'
#
loop_
_entity.id
_entity.type
_entity.pdbx_description
1 polymer ?
#
loop_
_entity_poly.entity_id
_entity_poly.type
_entity_poly.pdbx_seq_one_letter_code
_entity_poly.pdbx_strand_id
1 'polypeptide(L)'
;MKKMIRRFLGRLRFKYKNTKIKKMIFITGMGHSGTSILRKIIGNHHGVFDVLNEADHLYGTTIPSKYEFVVYKFPRKDFSFLDDSHQADSRFISVSIIRDPRDVFCSHRKRGGVLVMPRR
;
A
#
# COMPACT_ATOMS: atom_id res chain seq x y z
N MET A 1 12.63 -40.56 -2.71
CA MET A 1 11.83 -39.31 -2.92
C MET A 1 11.96 -38.26 -1.80
N LYS A 2 12.02 -38.61 -0.50
CA LYS A 2 12.10 -37.64 0.62
C LYS A 2 13.30 -36.66 0.59
N LYS A 3 14.47 -37.07 0.07
CA LYS A 3 15.67 -36.20 -0.06
C LYS A 3 15.52 -35.11 -1.14
N MET A 4 14.76 -35.39 -2.20
CA MET A 4 14.57 -34.47 -3.33
C MET A 4 13.63 -33.31 -2.95
N ILE A 5 12.56 -33.63 -2.21
CA ILE A 5 11.61 -32.64 -1.67
C ILE A 5 12.31 -31.70 -0.67
N ARG A 6 13.19 -32.21 0.20
CA ARG A 6 13.98 -31.38 1.13
C ARG A 6 14.95 -30.44 0.42
N ARG A 7 15.56 -30.84 -0.70
CA ARG A 7 16.40 -29.96 -1.53
C ARG A 7 15.60 -28.91 -2.28
N PHE A 8 14.41 -29.26 -2.77
CA PHE A 8 13.53 -28.32 -3.48
C PHE A 8 12.94 -27.27 -2.52
N LEU A 9 12.46 -27.69 -1.35
CA LEU A 9 12.04 -26.80 -0.27
C LEU A 9 13.21 -25.97 0.28
N GLY A 10 14.41 -26.55 0.38
CA GLY A 10 15.62 -25.83 0.78
C GLY A 10 16.00 -24.73 -0.22
N ARG A 11 15.89 -24.98 -1.53
CA ARG A 11 16.09 -23.98 -2.59
C ARG A 11 15.01 -22.90 -2.60
N LEU A 12 13.73 -23.26 -2.42
CA LEU A 12 12.64 -22.29 -2.27
C LEU A 12 12.84 -21.41 -1.02
N ARG A 13 13.25 -22.01 0.09
CA ARG A 13 13.54 -21.33 1.35
C ARG A 13 14.79 -20.45 1.28
N PHE A 14 15.75 -20.76 0.39
CA PHE A 14 16.90 -19.90 0.08
C PHE A 14 16.54 -18.75 -0.86
N LYS A 15 15.61 -18.94 -1.82
CA LYS A 15 15.17 -17.89 -2.74
C LYS A 15 14.40 -16.76 -2.00
N TYR A 16 13.68 -17.11 -0.94
CA TYR A 16 13.00 -16.14 -0.05
C TYR A 16 13.89 -15.62 1.10
N LYS A 17 15.08 -16.21 1.33
CA LYS A 17 15.98 -15.79 2.43
C LYS A 17 16.83 -14.56 2.12
N ASN A 18 16.80 -14.07 0.87
CA ASN A 18 17.59 -12.92 0.43
C ASN A 18 16.75 -11.80 -0.19
N THR A 19 15.42 -11.86 -0.10
CA THR A 19 14.60 -10.66 -0.24
C THR A 19 14.67 -9.93 1.09
N LYS A 20 15.59 -8.97 1.20
CA LYS A 20 15.54 -7.92 2.23
C LYS A 20 14.07 -7.52 2.34
N ILE A 21 13.46 -7.87 3.47
CA ILE A 21 12.05 -7.68 3.68
C ILE A 21 11.78 -6.19 3.50
N LYS A 22 11.04 -5.82 2.45
CA LYS A 22 10.73 -4.41 2.16
C LYS A 22 9.58 -3.99 3.04
N LYS A 23 9.74 -2.86 3.73
CA LYS A 23 8.66 -2.29 4.53
C LYS A 23 7.64 -1.63 3.58
N MET A 24 6.37 -1.90 3.80
CA MET A 24 5.27 -1.38 2.99
C MET A 24 4.57 -0.26 3.74
N ILE A 25 4.43 0.88 3.09
CA ILE A 25 3.76 2.07 3.61
C ILE A 25 2.43 2.20 2.86
N PHE A 26 1.33 2.11 3.58
CA PHE A 26 -0.02 2.26 3.06
C PHE A 26 -0.57 3.62 3.43
N ILE A 27 -0.82 4.46 2.43
CA ILE A 27 -1.49 5.74 2.62
C ILE A 27 -2.98 5.54 2.37
N THR A 28 -3.76 5.73 3.42
CA THR A 28 -5.21 5.57 3.39
C THR A 28 -5.91 6.89 3.73
N GLY A 29 -7.19 6.98 3.40
CA GLY A 29 -8.01 8.15 3.69
C GLY A 29 -9.05 8.37 2.60
N MET A 30 -10.06 9.20 2.88
CA MET A 30 -11.06 9.52 1.87
C MET A 30 -10.40 10.18 0.65
N GLY A 31 -10.86 9.82 -0.56
CA GLY A 31 -10.52 10.57 -1.77
C GLY A 31 -10.72 12.08 -1.54
N HIS A 32 -9.81 12.90 -2.08
CA HIS A 32 -9.73 14.36 -1.85
C HIS A 32 -9.21 14.81 -0.48
N SER A 33 -8.70 13.90 0.36
CA SER A 33 -8.06 14.25 1.65
C SER A 33 -6.57 14.60 1.55
N GLY A 34 -5.97 14.59 0.35
CA GLY A 34 -4.53 14.85 0.16
C GLY A 34 -3.65 13.60 0.14
N THR A 35 -4.23 12.40 0.02
CA THR A 35 -3.49 11.12 -0.05
C THR A 35 -2.47 11.05 -1.18
N SER A 36 -2.78 11.65 -2.34
CA SER A 36 -1.80 11.76 -3.44
C SER A 36 -0.61 12.66 -3.11
N ILE A 37 -0.83 13.74 -2.35
CA ILE A 37 0.23 14.68 -1.96
C ILE A 37 1.20 13.97 -1.02
N LEU A 38 0.67 13.31 0.02
CA LEU A 38 1.50 12.57 0.96
C LEU A 38 2.29 11.45 0.27
N ARG A 39 1.66 10.73 -0.66
CA ARG A 39 2.35 9.69 -1.44
C ARG A 39 3.53 10.27 -2.20
N LYS A 40 3.37 11.44 -2.82
CA LYS A 40 4.46 12.11 -3.54
C LYS A 40 5.58 12.61 -2.65
N ILE A 41 5.26 13.11 -1.46
CA ILE A 41 6.27 13.52 -0.47
C ILE A 41 7.11 12.30 -0.05
N ILE A 42 6.45 11.21 0.36
CA ILE A 42 7.12 9.98 0.82
C ILE A 42 7.86 9.31 -0.34
N GLY A 43 7.25 9.25 -1.53
CA GLY A 43 7.81 8.64 -2.73
C GLY A 43 9.07 9.33 -3.27
N ASN A 44 9.29 10.59 -2.93
CA ASN A 44 10.51 11.32 -3.30
C ASN A 44 11.69 11.05 -2.35
N HIS A 45 11.49 10.31 -1.25
CA HIS A 45 12.57 10.00 -0.32
C HIS A 45 13.51 8.93 -0.89
N HIS A 46 14.82 9.08 -0.63
CA HIS A 46 15.81 8.09 -1.04
C HIS A 46 15.50 6.73 -0.40
N GLY A 47 15.50 5.66 -1.21
CA GLY A 47 15.19 4.31 -0.74
C GLY A 47 13.69 3.96 -0.65
N VAL A 48 12.79 4.87 -1.05
CA VAL A 48 11.35 4.60 -1.22
C VAL A 48 11.01 4.37 -2.69
N PHE A 49 10.25 3.31 -2.97
CA PHE A 49 9.65 3.07 -4.28
C PHE A 49 8.20 3.59 -4.31
N ASP A 50 7.93 4.62 -5.12
CA ASP A 50 6.58 5.19 -5.32
C ASP A 50 5.77 4.36 -6.32
N VAL A 51 4.72 3.68 -5.83
CA VAL A 51 3.80 2.96 -6.70
C VAL A 51 2.76 3.95 -7.25
N LEU A 52 2.89 4.23 -8.55
CA LEU A 52 2.10 5.26 -9.23
C LEU A 52 0.63 4.88 -9.41
N ASN A 53 0.33 3.60 -9.64
CA ASN A 53 -1.04 3.11 -9.80
C ASN A 53 -1.73 2.98 -8.45
N GLU A 54 -3.01 3.35 -8.41
CA GLU A 54 -3.88 3.05 -7.27
C GLU A 54 -3.96 1.52 -7.15
N ALA A 55 -3.80 1.03 -5.92
CA ALA A 55 -3.26 -0.30 -5.67
C ALA A 55 -4.30 -1.44 -5.75
N ASP A 56 -5.16 -1.38 -6.77
CA ASP A 56 -6.07 -2.48 -7.11
C ASP A 56 -5.27 -3.75 -7.52
N HIS A 57 -3.98 -3.63 -7.85
CA HIS A 57 -3.10 -4.71 -8.27
C HIS A 57 -1.79 -4.75 -7.47
N LEU A 58 -1.87 -4.98 -6.15
CA LEU A 58 -0.70 -5.25 -5.28
C LEU A 58 0.19 -6.39 -5.80
N TYR A 59 -0.38 -7.31 -6.58
CA TYR A 59 0.27 -8.52 -7.07
C TYR A 59 0.78 -8.31 -8.50
N GLY A 60 2.07 -8.00 -8.65
CA GLY A 60 2.73 -8.04 -9.97
C GLY A 60 3.80 -6.99 -10.22
N THR A 61 3.95 -5.97 -9.35
CA THR A 61 5.00 -4.97 -9.55
C THR A 61 6.36 -5.48 -9.08
N THR A 62 7.30 -5.64 -10.00
CA THR A 62 8.70 -5.97 -9.67
C THR A 62 9.37 -4.74 -9.04
N ILE A 63 9.52 -4.75 -7.72
CA ILE A 63 10.16 -3.65 -7.00
C ILE A 63 11.70 -3.81 -7.09
N PRO A 64 12.44 -2.80 -7.58
CA PRO A 64 13.91 -2.87 -7.64
C PRO A 64 14.56 -3.07 -6.27
N SER A 65 15.66 -3.83 -6.21
CA SER A 65 16.35 -4.19 -4.95
C SER A 65 16.95 -3.01 -4.18
N LYS A 66 17.21 -1.89 -4.85
CA LYS A 66 17.75 -0.67 -4.24
C LYS A 66 16.82 0.02 -3.25
N TYR A 67 15.52 -0.29 -3.29
CA TYR A 67 14.52 0.32 -2.43
C TYR A 67 14.25 -0.56 -1.20
N GLU A 68 14.26 0.08 -0.03
CA GLU A 68 13.97 -0.52 1.26
C GLU A 68 12.48 -0.42 1.60
N PHE A 69 11.85 0.68 1.20
CA PHE A 69 10.45 0.96 1.45
C PHE A 69 9.66 0.98 0.15
N VAL A 70 8.39 0.63 0.24
CA VAL A 70 7.44 0.74 -0.87
C VAL A 70 6.24 1.52 -0.39
N VAL A 71 5.85 2.57 -1.10
CA VAL A 71 4.69 3.37 -0.73
C VAL A 71 3.54 3.11 -1.70
N TYR A 72 2.37 2.84 -1.14
CA TYR A 72 1.12 2.61 -1.85
C TYR A 72 0.07 3.62 -1.40
N LYS A 73 -0.83 3.99 -2.30
CA LYS A 73 -1.98 4.84 -2.01
C LYS A 73 -3.27 4.04 -2.25
N PHE A 74 -4.13 4.01 -1.25
CA PHE A 74 -5.44 3.37 -1.28
C PHE A 74 -6.53 4.39 -0.95
N PRO A 75 -7.08 5.09 -1.97
CA PRO A 75 -8.03 6.17 -1.72
C PRO A 75 -9.46 5.70 -1.41
N ARG A 76 -9.80 4.42 -1.60
CA ARG A 76 -11.15 3.89 -1.32
C ARG A 76 -11.15 2.39 -1.04
N LYS A 77 -12.06 2.03 -0.12
CA LYS A 77 -12.73 0.74 0.14
C LYS A 77 -11.92 -0.36 0.82
N ASP A 78 -12.52 -0.79 1.93
CA ASP A 78 -12.22 -1.97 2.75
C ASP A 78 -10.85 -1.99 3.43
N PHE A 79 -10.82 -1.57 4.69
CA PHE A 79 -9.73 -1.89 5.62
C PHE A 79 -9.64 -3.39 5.93
N SER A 80 -10.52 -4.24 5.37
CA SER A 80 -10.47 -5.69 5.56
C SER A 80 -9.18 -6.32 5.02
N PHE A 81 -8.45 -5.66 4.10
CA PHE A 81 -7.11 -6.14 3.72
C PHE A 81 -6.05 -5.82 4.77
N LEU A 82 -6.29 -4.84 5.65
CA LEU A 82 -5.51 -4.56 6.87
C LEU A 82 -6.11 -5.32 8.06
N ASP A 83 -6.48 -6.57 7.82
CA ASP A 83 -6.89 -7.53 8.84
C ASP A 83 -5.84 -7.57 9.99
N ASP A 84 -6.22 -8.03 11.18
CA ASP A 84 -5.35 -8.00 12.38
C ASP A 84 -3.97 -8.64 12.14
N SER A 85 -3.91 -9.59 11.19
CA SER A 85 -2.68 -10.23 10.71
C SER A 85 -1.66 -9.27 10.07
N HIS A 86 -2.11 -8.23 9.36
CA HIS A 86 -1.26 -7.22 8.72
C HIS A 86 -0.88 -6.10 9.69
N GLN A 87 -1.72 -5.80 10.67
CA GLN A 87 -1.40 -4.85 11.74
C GLN A 87 -0.35 -5.40 12.71
N ALA A 88 -0.38 -6.72 12.96
CA ALA A 88 0.61 -7.40 13.80
C ALA A 88 2.00 -7.54 13.16
N ASP A 89 2.09 -7.37 11.83
CA ASP A 89 3.32 -7.53 11.09
C ASP A 89 4.06 -6.19 10.95
N SER A 90 5.19 -6.07 11.66
CA SER A 90 6.10 -4.91 11.69
C SER A 90 6.62 -4.44 10.32
N ARG A 91 6.35 -5.18 9.25
CA ARG A 91 6.67 -4.82 7.86
C ARG A 91 5.69 -3.82 7.28
N PHE A 92 4.49 -3.71 7.84
CA PHE A 92 3.45 -2.82 7.34
C PHE A 92 3.35 -1.56 8.20
N ILE A 93 3.28 -0.42 7.52
CA ILE A 93 3.10 0.89 8.14
C ILE A 93 1.85 1.49 7.49
N SER A 94 0.81 1.70 8.28
CA SER A 94 -0.40 2.39 7.80
C SER A 94 -0.34 3.86 8.21
N VAL A 95 -0.57 4.75 7.25
CA VAL A 95 -0.67 6.19 7.45
C VAL A 95 -2.03 6.65 6.95
N SER A 96 -2.93 6.91 7.90
CA SER A 96 -4.28 7.37 7.61
C SER A 96 -4.34 8.89 7.62
N ILE A 97 -4.77 9.50 6.50
CA ILE A 97 -4.99 10.94 6.43
C ILE A 97 -6.44 11.26 6.75
N ILE A 98 -6.62 12.13 7.74
CA ILE A 98 -7.90 12.69 8.13
C ILE A 98 -7.93 14.14 7.66
N ARG A 99 -8.99 14.51 6.95
CA ARG A 99 -9.27 15.88 6.53
C ARG A 99 -10.71 16.23 6.92
N ASP A 100 -10.98 17.51 7.17
CA ASP A 100 -12.34 17.99 7.43
C ASP A 100 -13.29 17.49 6.33
N PRO A 101 -14.40 16.82 6.68
CA PRO A 101 -15.32 16.27 5.69
C PRO A 101 -15.92 17.35 4.78
N ARG A 102 -16.14 18.57 5.29
CA ARG A 102 -16.67 19.69 4.49
C ARG A 102 -15.73 20.02 3.34
N ASP A 103 -14.44 20.09 3.63
CA ASP A 103 -13.37 20.32 2.67
C ASP A 103 -13.27 19.22 1.61
N VAL A 104 -13.38 17.96 2.05
CA VAL A 104 -13.39 16.79 1.17
C VAL A 104 -14.56 16.87 0.20
N PHE A 105 -15.77 17.16 0.70
CA PHE A 105 -16.96 17.29 -0.13
C PHE A 105 -16.89 18.49 -1.07
N CYS A 106 -16.44 19.65 -0.60
CA CYS A 106 -16.21 20.83 -1.42
C CYS A 106 -15.22 20.53 -2.56
N SER A 107 -14.10 19.86 -2.26
CA SER A 107 -13.12 19.48 -3.28
C SER A 107 -13.66 18.45 -4.27
N HIS A 108 -14.50 17.52 -3.82
CA HIS A 108 -15.10 16.51 -4.70
C HIS A 108 -16.10 17.15 -5.66
N ARG A 109 -17.00 18.00 -5.14
CA ARG A 109 -18.00 18.74 -5.93
C ARG A 109 -17.36 19.67 -6.96
N LYS A 110 -16.31 20.40 -6.59
CA LYS A 110 -15.56 21.30 -7.50
C LYS A 110 -14.93 20.57 -8.70
N ARG A 111 -14.69 19.25 -8.60
CA ARG A 111 -14.06 18.44 -9.65
C ARG A 111 -15.06 17.57 -10.42
N GLY A 112 -16.36 17.88 -10.33
CA GLY A 112 -17.42 17.17 -11.06
C GLY A 112 -17.76 15.78 -10.51
N GLY A 113 -17.31 15.44 -9.30
CA GLY A 113 -17.61 14.15 -8.68
C GLY A 113 -19.07 14.09 -8.20
N VAL A 114 -19.82 13.09 -8.67
CA VAL A 114 -21.11 12.71 -8.08
C VAL A 114 -20.82 11.86 -6.84
N LEU A 115 -21.06 12.42 -5.65
CA LEU A 115 -21.01 11.66 -4.41
C LEU A 115 -22.20 10.70 -4.35
N VAL A 116 -21.94 9.43 -4.63
CA VAL A 116 -22.87 8.36 -4.25
C VAL A 116 -22.75 8.19 -2.74
N MET A 117 -23.68 8.79 -2.00
CA MET A 117 -23.86 8.51 -0.57
C MET A 117 -24.28 7.04 -0.43
N PRO A 118 -23.69 6.26 0.48
CA PRO A 118 -24.21 4.94 0.81
C PRO A 118 -25.65 5.13 1.30
N ARG A 119 -26.62 4.52 0.60
CA ARG A 119 -27.99 4.47 1.10
C ARG A 119 -27.98 3.62 2.37
N ARG A 120 -28.54 4.18 3.44
CA ARG A 120 -28.81 3.43 4.68
C ARG A 120 -29.89 2.40 4.45
#